data_AF-A0AAE9EU18-F1
#
_entry.id   AF-A0AAE9EU18-F1
#
_cell.length_a   1.000
_cell.length_b   1.000
_cell.length_c   1.000
_cell.angle_alpha   90.00
_cell.angle_beta   90.00
_cell.angle_gamma   90.00
#
_symmetry.space_group_name_H-M   'P 1'
#
loop_
_entity.id
_entity.type
_entity.pdbx_description
1 polymer ?
#
loop_
_entity_poly.entity_id
_entity_poly.type
_entity_poly.pdbx_seq_one_letter_code
_entity_poly.pdbx_strand_id
1 'polypeptide(L)'
;MKTLVENINEATDEVLLLDDEDSASIPCRIGSCFVHFNSDSLNEHLEAKKASTETVLAEKTSELETITAEMERIKKVLYGKFGDQINLDAEE
;
A
#
# COMPACT_ATOMS: atom_id res chain seq x y z
N MET A 1 4.22 -13.17 3.09
CA MET A 1 3.07 -12.68 2.32
C MET A 1 3.61 -11.54 1.47
N LYS A 2 3.61 -11.66 0.14
CA LYS A 2 4.18 -10.62 -0.74
C LYS A 2 3.31 -9.36 -0.71
N THR A 3 3.91 -8.18 -0.70
CA THR A 3 3.16 -6.92 -0.77
C THR A 3 2.53 -6.77 -2.15
N LEU A 4 1.49 -5.94 -2.28
CA LEU A 4 0.86 -5.69 -3.58
C LEU A 4 1.88 -5.12 -4.59
N VAL A 5 2.82 -4.28 -4.14
CA VAL A 5 3.87 -3.70 -4.99
C VAL A 5 4.83 -4.77 -5.50
N GLU A 6 5.24 -5.73 -4.65
CA GLU A 6 6.08 -6.87 -5.07
C GLU A 6 5.36 -7.72 -6.12
N ASN A 7 4.08 -8.03 -5.91
CA ASN A 7 3.30 -8.80 -6.87
C ASN A 7 3.15 -8.07 -8.22
N ILE A 8 3.07 -6.74 -8.21
CA ILE A 8 3.01 -5.94 -9.43
C ILE A 8 4.35 -6.00 -10.17
N ASN A 9 5.48 -5.83 -9.46
CA ASN A 9 6.80 -5.91 -10.09
C ASN A 9 7.03 -7.29 -10.73
N GLU A 10 6.67 -8.37 -10.02
CA GLU A 10 6.75 -9.73 -10.57
C GLU A 10 5.86 -9.90 -11.81
N ALA A 11 4.63 -9.38 -11.79
CA ALA A 11 3.75 -9.43 -12.95
C ALA A 11 4.31 -8.65 -14.15
N THR A 12 4.91 -7.47 -13.91
CA THR A 12 5.59 -6.68 -14.95
C THR A 12 6.76 -7.45 -15.56
N ASP A 13 7.57 -8.12 -14.73
CA ASP A 13 8.68 -8.96 -15.19
C ASP A 13 8.18 -10.14 -16.04
N GLU A 14 7.08 -10.79 -15.64
CA GLU A 14 6.48 -11.89 -16.41
C GLU A 14 5.92 -11.41 -17.76
N VAL A 15 5.31 -10.21 -17.81
CA VAL A 15 4.81 -9.62 -19.07
C VAL A 15 5.95 -9.37 -20.06
N LEU A 16 7.14 -9.00 -19.58
CA LEU A 16 8.33 -8.78 -20.41
C LEU A 16 8.85 -10.08 -21.05
N LEU A 17 8.58 -11.24 -20.45
CA LEU A 17 9.03 -12.55 -20.93
C LEU A 17 8.10 -13.16 -21.98
N LEU A 18 6.93 -12.54 -22.22
CA LEU A 18 6.00 -12.99 -23.26
C LEU A 18 6.57 -12.75 -24.66
N ASP A 19 6.21 -13.62 -25.59
CA ASP A 19 6.53 -13.41 -27.01
C ASP A 19 5.59 -12.39 -27.67
N ASP A 20 5.86 -12.04 -28.92
CA ASP A 20 5.08 -11.03 -29.65
C ASP A 20 3.60 -11.43 -29.85
N GLU A 21 3.29 -12.74 -29.88
CA GLU A 21 1.91 -13.23 -30.05
C GLU A 21 1.12 -13.11 -28.75
N ASP A 22 1.70 -13.58 -27.64
CA ASP A 22 1.08 -13.54 -26.32
C ASP A 22 1.00 -12.11 -25.75
N SER A 23 2.00 -11.27 -26.05
CA SER A 23 2.02 -9.86 -25.61
C SER A 23 1.00 -8.97 -26.33
N ALA A 24 0.45 -9.42 -27.46
CA ALA A 24 -0.60 -8.68 -28.17
C ALA A 24 -1.96 -8.72 -27.46
N SER A 25 -2.22 -9.74 -26.65
CA SER A 25 -3.52 -9.94 -26.00
C SER A 25 -3.43 -10.78 -24.72
N ILE A 26 -3.20 -10.11 -23.60
CA ILE A 26 -3.03 -10.67 -22.26
C ILE A 26 -4.35 -10.58 -21.49
N PRO A 27 -4.98 -11.70 -21.08
CA PRO A 27 -6.21 -11.69 -20.30
C PRO A 27 -5.95 -11.39 -18.82
N CYS A 28 -6.40 -10.24 -18.33
CA CYS A 28 -6.29 -9.85 -16.93
C CYS A 28 -7.64 -9.95 -16.21
N ARG A 29 -7.67 -10.61 -15.04
CA ARG A 29 -8.88 -10.73 -14.23
C ARG A 29 -9.15 -9.44 -13.44
N ILE A 30 -10.28 -8.81 -13.70
CA ILE A 30 -10.77 -7.64 -12.97
C ILE A 30 -12.14 -7.99 -12.36
N GLY A 31 -12.18 -8.13 -11.03
CA GLY A 31 -13.38 -8.62 -10.34
C GLY A 31 -13.76 -10.03 -10.80
N SER A 32 -14.92 -10.15 -11.45
CA SER A 32 -15.46 -11.42 -11.98
C SER A 32 -15.30 -11.60 -13.49
N CYS A 33 -14.71 -10.65 -14.21
CA CYS A 33 -14.49 -10.73 -15.65
C CYS A 33 -13.00 -10.70 -16.02
N PHE A 34 -12.71 -11.03 -17.29
CA PHE A 34 -11.39 -10.86 -17.89
C PHE A 34 -11.43 -9.74 -18.93
N VAL A 35 -10.42 -8.87 -18.89
CA VAL A 35 -10.21 -7.79 -19.85
C VAL A 35 -8.87 -8.04 -20.53
N HIS A 36 -8.84 -7.90 -21.85
CA HIS A 36 -7.61 -8.10 -22.62
C HIS A 36 -6.86 -6.78 -22.76
N PHE A 37 -5.55 -6.85 -22.52
CA PHE A 37 -4.60 -5.76 -22.70
C PHE A 37 -3.49 -6.21 -23.65
N ASN A 38 -2.88 -5.28 -24.38
CA ASN A 38 -1.54 -5.55 -24.91
C ASN A 38 -0.50 -5.26 -23.80
N SER A 39 0.75 -5.67 -24.02
CA SER A 39 1.85 -5.47 -23.07
C SER A 39 2.01 -4.02 -22.61
N ASP A 40 1.98 -3.05 -23.53
CA ASP A 40 2.14 -1.63 -23.21
C ASP A 40 1.02 -1.13 -22.27
N SER A 41 -0.24 -1.37 -22.65
CA SER A 41 -1.39 -0.93 -21.84
C SER A 41 -1.49 -1.66 -20.50
N LEU A 42 -1.04 -2.91 -20.44
CA LEU A 42 -0.96 -3.65 -19.18
C LEU A 42 0.12 -3.06 -18.27
N ASN A 43 1.29 -2.75 -18.80
CA ASN A 43 2.38 -2.10 -18.05
C ASN A 43 1.95 -0.74 -17.52
N GLU A 44 1.28 0.09 -18.33
CA GLU A 44 0.71 1.36 -17.86
C GLU A 44 -0.31 1.15 -16.72
N HIS A 45 -1.18 0.14 -16.85
CA HIS A 45 -2.16 -0.19 -15.82
C HIS A 45 -1.50 -0.65 -14.51
N LEU A 46 -0.47 -1.49 -14.60
CA LEU A 46 0.29 -2.00 -13.46
C LEU A 46 1.04 -0.87 -12.74
N GLU A 47 1.72 0.01 -13.48
CA GLU A 47 2.43 1.16 -12.92
C GLU A 47 1.49 2.16 -12.26
N ALA A 48 0.35 2.47 -12.87
CA ALA A 48 -0.66 3.33 -12.26
C ALA A 48 -1.18 2.75 -10.93
N LYS A 49 -1.39 1.43 -10.89
CA LYS A 49 -1.83 0.73 -9.68
C LYS A 49 -0.78 0.72 -8.58
N LYS A 50 0.50 0.54 -8.95
CA LYS A 50 1.64 0.62 -8.03
C LYS A 50 1.75 2.02 -7.41
N ALA A 51 1.77 3.06 -8.24
CA ALA A 51 1.86 4.45 -7.79
C ALA A 51 0.70 4.84 -6.86
N SER A 52 -0.53 4.41 -7.18
CA SER A 52 -1.69 4.62 -6.32
C SER A 52 -1.55 3.90 -4.96
N THR A 53 -1.04 2.67 -4.96
CA THR A 53 -0.84 1.88 -3.74
C THR A 53 0.22 2.52 -2.84
N GLU A 54 1.35 2.96 -3.41
CA GLU A 54 2.42 3.62 -2.68
C GLU A 54 1.96 4.96 -2.08
N THR A 55 1.16 5.72 -2.82
CA THR A 55 0.56 6.97 -2.34
C THR A 55 -0.33 6.73 -1.13
N VAL A 56 -1.27 5.78 -1.22
CA VAL A 56 -2.17 5.43 -0.11
C VAL A 56 -1.38 4.95 1.12
N LEU A 57 -0.32 4.16 0.90
CA LEU A 57 0.54 3.71 1.99
C LEU A 57 1.25 4.88 2.68
N ALA A 58 1.80 5.83 1.90
CA ALA A 58 2.44 7.02 2.44
C ALA A 58 1.46 7.88 3.25
N GLU A 59 0.25 8.11 2.72
CA GLU A 59 -0.82 8.84 3.41
C GLU A 59 -1.18 8.19 4.75
N LYS A 60 -1.40 6.87 4.75
CA LYS A 60 -1.75 6.12 5.97
C LYS A 60 -0.62 6.09 7.00
N THR A 61 0.62 6.03 6.53
CA THR A 61 1.80 6.09 7.42
C THR A 61 1.88 7.47 8.08
N SER A 62 1.69 8.55 7.32
CA SER A 62 1.68 9.92 7.85
C SER A 62 0.53 10.16 8.83
N GLU A 63 -0.66 9.62 8.54
CA GLU A 63 -1.81 9.66 9.46
C GLU A 63 -1.49 8.96 10.79
N LEU A 64 -0.89 7.76 10.73
CA LEU A 64 -0.48 7.00 11.91
C LEU A 64 0.57 7.74 12.74
N GLU A 65 1.58 8.32 12.10
CA GLU A 65 2.61 9.14 12.77
C GLU A 65 1.99 10.35 13.47
N THR A 66 1.04 11.03 12.82
CA THR A 66 0.33 12.17 13.39
C THR A 66 -0.47 11.78 14.63
N ILE A 67 -1.25 10.69 14.54
CA ILE A 67 -2.03 10.16 15.66
C ILE A 67 -1.11 9.75 16.81
N THR A 68 0.01 9.08 16.52
CA THR A 68 0.97 8.63 17.53
C THR A 68 1.61 9.82 18.24
N ALA A 69 2.02 10.86 17.51
CA ALA A 69 2.56 12.08 18.08
C ALA A 69 1.52 12.83 18.95
N GLU A 70 0.25 12.85 18.52
CA GLU A 70 -0.82 13.43 19.32
C GLU A 70 -1.07 12.64 20.61
N MET A 71 -1.10 11.30 20.54
CA MET A 71 -1.21 10.45 21.73
C MET A 71 -0.07 10.70 22.72
N GLU A 72 1.18 10.77 22.26
CA GLU A 72 2.32 11.10 23.12
C GLU A 72 2.19 12.47 23.78
N ARG A 73 1.75 13.47 23.02
CA ARG A 73 1.51 14.82 23.54
C ARG A 73 0.45 14.80 24.64
N ILE A 74 -0.66 14.09 24.42
CA ILE A 74 -1.73 13.95 25.41
C ILE A 74 -1.23 13.22 26.65
N LYS A 75 -0.50 12.11 26.51
CA LYS A 75 0.13 11.38 27.63
C LYS A 75 1.00 12.32 28.47
N LYS A 76 1.88 13.11 27.86
CA LYS A 76 2.73 14.09 28.55
C LYS A 76 1.92 15.13 29.32
N VAL A 77 0.84 15.66 28.73
CA VAL A 77 -0.04 16.63 29.40
C VAL A 77 -0.74 16.01 30.61
N LEU A 78 -1.22 14.77 30.48
CA LEU A 78 -1.93 14.08 31.56
C LEU A 78 -0.98 13.75 32.72
N TYR A 79 0.19 13.19 32.43
CA TYR A 79 1.21 12.93 33.47
C TYR A 79 1.69 14.23 34.13
N GLY A 80 1.83 15.33 33.37
CA GLY A 80 2.18 16.63 33.95
C GLY A 80 1.12 17.20 34.89
N LYS A 81 -0.17 16.86 34.69
CA LYS A 81 -1.29 17.34 35.53
C LYS A 81 -1.60 16.43 36.72
N PHE A 82 -1.54 15.13 36.51
CA PHE A 82 -2.01 14.12 37.48
C PHE A 82 -0.86 13.34 38.14
N GLY A 83 0.37 13.43 37.62
CA GLY A 83 1.54 12.74 38.17
C GLY A 83 1.29 11.24 38.33
N ASP A 84 1.67 10.71 39.49
CA ASP A 84 1.55 9.28 39.83
C ASP A 84 0.12 8.85 40.19
N GLN A 85 -0.88 9.75 40.11
CA GLN A 85 -2.29 9.40 40.38
C GLN A 85 -2.95 8.61 39.25
N ILE A 86 -2.29 8.52 38.08
CA ILE A 86 -2.77 7.78 36.91
C ILE A 86 -1.65 6.88 36.37
N ASN A 87 -2.02 5.77 35.75
CA ASN A 87 -1.11 4.93 34.97
C ASN A 87 -1.70 4.73 33.57
N LEU A 88 -1.12 5.38 32.56
CA LEU A 88 -1.57 5.37 31.17
C LEU A 88 -0.82 4.35 30.30
N ASP A 89 0.15 3.63 30.88
CA ASP A 89 1.00 2.66 30.19
C ASP A 89 0.74 1.23 30.68
N ALA A 90 -0.46 0.98 31.22
CA ALA A 90 -0.87 -0.33 31.72
C ALA A 90 -1.20 -1.36 30.62
N GLU A 91 -1.18 -0.94 29.35
CA GLU A 91 -1.41 -1.80 28.18
C GLU A 91 -0.21 -1.69 27.23
N GLU A 92 0.88 -2.35 27.60
CA GLU A 92 1.87 -2.90 26.67
C GLU A 92 2.02 -4.40 26.95
#